data_AF-A0A724WLR6-F1
#
_entry.id   AF-A0A724WLR6-F1
#
_cell.length_a   1.000
_cell.length_b   1.000
_cell.length_c   1.000
_cell.angle_alpha   90.00
_cell.angle_beta   90.00
_cell.angle_gamma   90.00
#
_symmetry.space_group_name_H-M   'P 1'
#
loop_
_entity.id
_entity.type
_entity.pdbx_description
1 polymer ?
#
loop_
_entity_poly.entity_id
_entity_poly.type
_entity_poly.pdbx_seq_one_letter_code
_entity_poly.pdbx_strand_id
1 'polypeptide(L)'
;GYQDFISKSQLEQQVERNDYSVSNRGLRPNLIGTPEQIAERILAFEAVGVTLLLLQFSPQLEEMERFARDVMPLVEAKRKVGQQS
;
A
#
# COMPACT_ATOMS: atom_id res chain seq x y z
N GLY A 1 35.76 -10.65 25.99
CA GLY A 1 36.98 -10.27 25.21
C GLY A 1 36.59 -9.84 23.80
N TYR A 2 37.52 -9.38 22.95
CA TYR A 2 37.25 -9.01 21.54
C TYR A 2 36.49 -10.12 20.77
N GLN A 3 36.65 -11.39 21.19
CA GLN A 3 35.90 -12.53 20.65
C GLN A 3 34.43 -12.65 21.12
N ASP A 4 34.01 -12.03 22.22
CA ASP A 4 32.59 -12.02 22.67
C ASP A 4 31.73 -11.00 21.93
N PHE A 5 32.35 -10.04 21.25
CA PHE A 5 31.63 -8.98 20.52
C PHE A 5 31.21 -9.46 19.11
N ILE A 6 31.93 -10.43 18.55
CA ILE A 6 31.69 -10.95 17.19
C ILE A 6 30.56 -12.00 17.14
N SER A 7 30.21 -12.64 18.26
CA SER A 7 29.21 -13.71 18.28
C SER A 7 27.76 -13.24 18.47
N LYS A 8 27.51 -11.95 18.74
CA LYS A 8 26.16 -11.44 19.06
C LYS A 8 25.47 -10.64 17.96
N SER A 9 26.02 -10.55 16.75
CA SER A 9 25.37 -9.81 15.66
C SER A 9 24.71 -10.69 14.60
N GLN A 10 24.39 -11.96 14.90
CA GLN A 10 23.46 -12.76 14.07
C GLN A 10 22.00 -12.39 14.36
N LEU A 11 21.69 -11.10 14.27
CA LEU A 11 20.38 -10.65 13.87
C LEU A 11 20.52 -10.18 12.42
N GLU A 12 20.85 -11.14 11.55
CA GLU A 12 20.44 -11.08 10.15
C GLU A 12 18.94 -11.30 10.10
N GLN A 13 18.20 -10.34 10.67
CA GLN A 13 16.85 -10.07 10.23
C GLN A 13 17.03 -9.77 8.75
N GLN A 14 16.51 -10.63 7.88
CA GLN A 14 16.39 -10.33 6.47
C GLN A 14 15.65 -9.00 6.40
N VAL A 15 16.42 -7.92 6.25
CA VAL A 15 15.91 -6.61 5.88
C VAL A 15 15.45 -6.83 4.46
N GLU A 16 14.22 -7.31 4.33
CA GLU A 16 13.51 -7.31 3.06
C GLU A 16 13.73 -5.92 2.47
N ARG A 17 14.11 -5.93 1.20
CA ARG A 17 14.60 -4.80 0.39
C ARG A 17 13.54 -3.71 0.16
N ASN A 18 12.65 -3.48 1.13
CA ASN A 18 11.56 -2.51 1.16
C ASN A 18 11.67 -1.51 2.32
N ASP A 19 12.56 -1.72 3.30
CA ASP A 19 12.62 -0.89 4.53
C ASP A 19 13.73 0.19 4.54
N TYR A 20 14.41 0.47 3.42
CA TYR A 20 15.47 1.48 3.38
C TYR A 20 15.00 2.94 3.31
N SER A 21 13.70 3.19 3.23
CA SER A 21 13.17 4.54 3.36
C SER A 21 11.93 4.58 4.24
N VAL A 22 11.97 5.45 5.24
CA VAL A 22 10.83 5.78 6.11
C VAL A 22 9.63 6.26 5.28
N SER A 23 9.88 6.84 4.09
CA SER A 23 8.87 7.24 3.10
C SER A 23 8.20 6.07 2.37
N ASN A 24 8.81 4.88 2.37
CA ASN A 24 8.33 3.71 1.63
C ASN A 24 7.42 2.80 2.48
N ARG A 25 7.15 3.15 3.75
CA ARG A 25 6.15 2.45 4.56
C ARG A 25 4.74 2.52 3.97
N GLY A 26 4.46 3.50 3.11
CA GLY A 26 3.24 3.57 2.29
C GLY A 26 3.13 2.51 1.19
N LEU A 27 4.18 1.71 0.93
CA LEU A 27 4.17 0.63 -0.07
C LEU A 27 3.66 -0.70 0.49
N ARG A 28 3.54 -0.85 1.82
CA ARG A 28 3.03 -2.08 2.44
C ARG A 28 1.58 -2.44 2.07
N PRO A 29 0.67 -1.47 1.89
CA PRO A 29 -0.67 -1.73 1.34
C PRO A 29 -0.65 -2.17 -0.14
N ASN A 30 0.50 -2.06 -0.81
CA ASN A 30 0.69 -2.42 -2.22
C ASN A 30 -0.38 -1.80 -3.12
N LEU A 31 -0.66 -0.49 -3.04
CA LEU A 31 -1.57 0.20 -3.97
C LEU A 31 -0.85 0.58 -5.28
N ILE A 32 -0.24 -0.41 -5.92
CA ILE A 32 0.59 -0.25 -7.12
C ILE A 32 0.05 -1.16 -8.22
N GLY A 33 -0.34 -0.60 -9.36
CA GLY A 33 -0.88 -1.37 -10.47
C GLY A 33 -1.78 -0.56 -11.40
N THR A 34 -2.62 -1.25 -12.16
CA THR A 34 -3.67 -0.62 -12.98
C THR A 34 -4.78 -0.05 -12.09
N PRO A 35 -5.60 0.90 -12.58
CA PRO A 35 -6.72 1.43 -11.82
C PRO A 35 -7.67 0.36 -11.29
N GLU A 36 -7.91 -0.70 -12.06
CA GLU A 36 -8.74 -1.84 -11.68
C GLU A 36 -8.15 -2.61 -10.50
N GLN A 37 -6.84 -2.91 -10.56
CA GLN A 37 -6.14 -3.62 -9.50
C GLN A 37 -6.12 -2.80 -8.20
N ILE A 38 -5.91 -1.49 -8.31
CA ILE A 38 -5.93 -0.59 -7.16
C ILE A 38 -7.35 -0.54 -6.56
N ALA A 39 -8.39 -0.42 -7.39
CA ALA A 39 -9.78 -0.41 -6.92
C ALA A 39 -10.17 -1.71 -6.19
N GLU A 40 -9.74 -2.87 -6.71
CA GLU A 40 -9.96 -4.16 -6.05
C GLU A 40 -9.27 -4.26 -4.70
N ARG A 41 -8.04 -3.77 -4.58
CA ARG A 41 -7.31 -3.74 -3.31
C ARG A 41 -7.97 -2.80 -2.30
N ILE A 42 -8.45 -1.63 -2.73
CA ILE A 42 -9.20 -0.71 -1.87
C ILE A 42 -10.43 -1.41 -1.28
N LEU A 43 -11.20 -2.12 -2.11
CA LEU A 43 -12.38 -2.86 -1.64
C LEU A 43 -12.00 -4.03 -0.72
N ALA A 44 -10.86 -4.69 -0.96
CA ALA A 44 -10.36 -5.71 -0.03
C ALA A 44 -10.00 -5.12 1.34
N PHE A 45 -9.41 -3.91 1.40
CA PHE A 45 -9.18 -3.20 2.65
C PHE A 45 -10.50 -2.78 3.33
N GLU A 46 -11.47 -2.28 2.56
CA GLU A 46 -12.80 -1.92 3.06
C GLU A 46 -13.51 -3.13 3.68
N ALA A 47 -13.44 -4.30 3.03
CA ALA A 47 -14.04 -5.54 3.51
C ALA A 47 -13.48 -6.04 4.85
N VAL A 48 -12.22 -5.70 5.17
CA VAL A 48 -11.60 -6.02 6.47
C VAL A 48 -11.76 -4.88 7.50
N GLY A 49 -12.56 -3.87 7.19
CA GLY A 49 -12.96 -2.82 8.12
C GLY A 49 -12.17 -1.51 8.02
N VAL A 50 -11.35 -1.32 6.98
CA VAL A 50 -10.68 -0.03 6.74
C VAL A 50 -11.69 0.99 6.23
N THR A 51 -11.84 2.11 6.93
CA THR A 51 -12.81 3.17 6.58
C THR A 51 -12.16 4.43 6.01
N LEU A 52 -10.85 4.59 6.18
CA LEU A 52 -10.08 5.75 5.73
C LEU A 52 -8.71 5.33 5.20
N LEU A 53 -8.35 5.82 4.01
CA LEU A 53 -7.02 5.69 3.42
C LEU A 53 -6.33 7.05 3.38
N LEU A 54 -5.16 7.15 4.00
CA LEU A 54 -4.28 8.33 3.92
C LEU A 54 -3.28 8.12 2.79
N LEU A 55 -3.63 8.58 1.58
CA LEU A 55 -2.86 8.35 0.37
C LEU A 55 -1.74 9.39 0.19
N GLN A 56 -0.58 8.94 -0.27
CA GLN A 56 0.53 9.78 -0.67
C GLN A 56 0.82 9.52 -2.14
N PHE A 57 1.06 10.59 -2.91
CA PHE A 57 1.30 10.52 -4.34
C PHE A 57 2.53 11.35 -4.72
N SER A 58 3.15 11.03 -5.87
CA SER A 58 4.28 11.79 -6.41
C SER A 58 4.31 11.69 -7.94
N PRO A 59 4.29 12.81 -8.69
CA PRO A 59 3.95 14.17 -8.25
C PRO A 59 2.56 14.26 -7.60
N GLN A 60 2.40 15.05 -6.54
CA GLN A 60 1.23 14.90 -5.68
C GLN A 60 -0.09 15.33 -6.34
N LEU A 61 -0.10 16.46 -7.07
CA LEU A 61 -1.33 17.00 -7.64
C LEU A 61 -1.82 16.14 -8.81
N GLU A 62 -0.93 15.87 -9.76
CA GLU A 62 -1.20 15.16 -11.00
C GLU A 62 -1.66 13.72 -10.73
N GLU A 63 -1.00 13.02 -9.81
CA GLU A 63 -1.38 11.66 -9.46
C GLU A 63 -2.66 11.61 -8.59
N MET A 64 -2.94 12.64 -7.79
CA MET A 64 -4.22 12.74 -7.09
C MET A 64 -5.37 12.96 -8.07
N GLU A 65 -5.20 13.80 -9.09
CA GLU A 65 -6.17 13.98 -10.18
C GLU A 65 -6.37 12.68 -10.97
N ARG A 66 -5.29 11.98 -11.29
CA ARG A 66 -5.35 10.68 -11.95
C ARG A 66 -6.09 9.64 -11.11
N PHE A 67 -5.81 9.57 -9.81
CA PHE A 67 -6.51 8.68 -8.88
C PHE A 67 -8.01 8.99 -8.81
N ALA A 68 -8.37 10.27 -8.70
CA ALA A 68 -9.76 10.71 -8.64
C ALA A 68 -10.54 10.40 -9.93
N ARG A 69 -9.88 10.54 -11.09
CA ARG A 69 -10.49 10.28 -12.40
C ARG A 69 -10.59 8.79 -12.72
N ASP A 70 -9.52 8.03 -12.46
CA ASP A 70 -9.38 6.68 -13.01
C ASP A 70 -9.71 5.58 -11.98
N VAL A 71 -9.47 5.81 -10.68
CA VAL A 71 -9.62 4.78 -9.64
C VAL A 71 -10.95 4.93 -8.88
N MET A 72 -11.27 6.14 -8.40
CA MET A 72 -12.47 6.33 -7.56
C MET A 72 -13.77 5.86 -8.25
N PRO A 73 -14.02 6.13 -9.55
CA PRO A 73 -15.24 5.64 -10.21
C PRO A 73 -15.31 4.11 -10.28
N LEU A 74 -14.16 3.42 -10.42
CA LEU A 74 -14.11 1.96 -10.46
C LEU A 74 -14.41 1.35 -9.09
N VAL A 75 -13.93 1.97 -8.01
CA VAL A 75 -14.27 1.56 -6.63
C VAL A 75 -15.79 1.65 -6.43
N GLU A 76 -16.41 2.77 -6.80
CA GLU A 76 -17.87 2.95 -6.68
C GLU A 76 -18.66 1.97 -7.54
N ALA A 77 -18.25 1.75 -8.79
CA ALA A 77 -18.93 0.82 -9.69
C ALA A 77 -18.89 -0.62 -9.15
N LYS A 78 -17.71 -1.08 -8.72
CA LYS A 78 -17.52 -2.42 -8.15
C LYS A 78 -18.26 -2.59 -6.81
N ARG A 79 -18.30 -1.55 -5.96
CA ARG A 79 -19.07 -1.57 -4.71
C ARG A 79 -20.56 -1.80 -4.97
N LYS A 80 -21.13 -1.08 -5.95
CA LYS A 80 -22.55 -1.24 -6.33
C LYS A 80 -22.86 -2.65 -6.83
N VAL A 81 -21.98 -3.25 -7.63
CA VAL A 81 -22.14 -4.63 -8.11
C VAL A 81 -22.12 -5.63 -6.95
N GLY A 82 -21.17 -5.49 -6.02
CA GLY A 82 -21.06 -6.38 -4.86
C GLY A 82 -22.22 -6.29 -3.87
N GLN A 83 -22.96 -5.17 -3.85
CA GLN A 83 -24.15 -4.99 -3.02
C GLN A 83 -25.45 -5.52 -3.66
N GLN A 84 -25.41 -5.88 -4.95
CA GLN A 84 -26.55 -6.40 -5.70
C GLN A 84 -26.57 -7.93 -5.81
N SER A 85 -25.54 -8.61 -5.27
CA SER A 85 -25.39 -10.08 -5.23
C SER A 85 -25.61 -10.60 -3.82
#